data_AF-A0A1I3ZM26-F1
#
_entry.id   AF-A0A1I3ZM26-F1
#
_cell.length_a   1.000
_cell.length_b   1.000
_cell.length_c   1.000
_cell.angle_alpha   90.00
_cell.angle_beta   90.00
_cell.angle_gamma   90.00
#
_symmetry.space_group_name_H-M   'P 1'
#
loop_
_entity.id
_entity.type
_entity.pdbx_description
1 polymer ?
#
loop_
_entity_poly.entity_id
_entity_poly.type
_entity_poly.pdbx_seq_one_letter_code
_entity_poly.pdbx_strand_id
1 'polypeptide(L)' 'MSEAVDLREDFDADALRRRARTSRDAGQSRLLLALAAIYEGESRS' A
#
# COMPACT_ATOMS: atom_id res chain seq x y z
N MET A 1 -15.25 -11.37 13.08
CA MET A 1 -13.87 -11.78 12.83
C MET A 1 -13.60 -11.47 11.37
N SER A 2 -12.91 -10.38 11.09
CA SER A 2 -12.58 -9.99 9.72
C SER A 2 -11.62 -11.04 9.18
N GLU A 3 -12.03 -11.74 8.13
CA GLU A 3 -11.19 -12.67 7.40
C GLU A 3 -9.95 -11.91 6.90
N ALA A 4 -8.76 -12.44 7.16
CA ALA A 4 -7.54 -11.86 6.63
C ALA A 4 -7.63 -11.98 5.11
N VAL A 5 -7.83 -10.85 4.42
CA VAL A 5 -7.78 -10.82 2.97
C VAL A 5 -6.35 -11.11 2.57
N ASP A 6 -6.12 -12.24 1.91
CA ASP A 6 -4.81 -12.57 1.37
C ASP A 6 -4.37 -11.45 0.43
N LEU A 7 -3.17 -10.93 0.69
CA LEU A 7 -2.58 -9.89 -0.12
C LEU A 7 -2.17 -10.49 -1.47
N ARG A 8 -2.46 -9.77 -2.56
CA ARG A 8 -2.10 -10.23 -3.90
C ARG A 8 -0.61 -10.05 -4.12
N GLU A 9 0.12 -11.13 -4.33
CA GLU A 9 1.58 -11.12 -4.56
C GLU A 9 2.01 -10.33 -5.81
N ASP A 10 1.08 -10.03 -6.72
CA ASP A 10 1.33 -9.17 -7.90
C ASP A 10 1.71 -7.72 -7.51
N PHE A 11 1.46 -7.31 -6.26
CA PHE A 11 1.75 -5.96 -5.77
C PHE A 11 2.89 -5.99 -4.76
N ASP A 12 3.90 -5.17 -5.06
CA ASP A 12 5.05 -4.96 -4.19
C ASP A 12 4.99 -3.55 -3.57
N ALA A 13 5.37 -3.47 -2.29
CA ALA A 13 5.43 -2.23 -1.53
C ALA A 13 6.32 -1.17 -2.21
N ASP A 14 7.42 -1.58 -2.84
CA ASP A 14 8.29 -0.63 -3.53
C ASP A 14 7.67 -0.08 -4.82
N ALA A 15 6.92 -0.90 -5.56
CA ALA A 15 6.14 -0.44 -6.71
C ALA A 15 5.07 0.60 -6.30
N LEU A 16 4.41 0.37 -5.16
CA LEU A 16 3.43 1.30 -4.58
C LEU A 16 4.08 2.62 -4.14
N ARG A 17 5.25 2.58 -3.48
CA ARG A 17 6.02 3.78 -3.11
C ARG A 17 6.51 4.57 -4.32
N ARG A 18 6.91 3.89 -5.41
CA ARG A 18 7.28 4.58 -6.67
C ARG A 18 6.07 5.30 -7.28
N ARG A 19 4.91 4.64 -7.35
CA ARG A 19 3.66 5.26 -7.81
C ARG A 19 3.22 6.43 -6.94
N ALA A 20 3.36 6.32 -5.62
CA ALA A 20 3.01 7.38 -4.68
C ALA A 20 3.85 8.65 -4.92
N ARG A 21 5.14 8.49 -5.23
CA ARG A 21 6.06 9.60 -5.54
C ARG A 21 5.75 10.30 -6.87
N THR A 22 5.24 9.57 -7.85
CA THR A 22 4.84 10.14 -9.15
C THR A 22 3.40 10.67 -9.16
N SER A 23 2.61 10.36 -8.14
CA SER A 23 1.23 10.83 -8.02
C SER A 23 1.19 12.33 -7.74
N ARG A 24 0.36 13.05 -8.49
CA ARG A 24 0.09 14.49 -8.29
C ARG A 24 -1.03 14.76 -7.28
N ASP A 25 -1.75 13.71 -6.89
CA ASP A 25 -2.81 13.75 -5.89
C ASP A 25 -2.26 13.29 -4.53
N ALA A 26 -2.33 14.19 -3.54
CA ALA A 26 -1.82 13.94 -2.19
C ALA A 26 -2.62 12.87 -1.43
N GLY A 27 -3.92 12.75 -1.70
CA GLY A 27 -4.77 11.68 -1.14
C GLY A 27 -4.40 10.32 -1.72
N GLN A 28 -4.19 10.26 -3.03
CA GLN A 28 -3.74 9.05 -3.71
C GLN A 28 -2.35 8.62 -3.26
N SER A 29 -1.42 9.56 -3.06
CA SER A 29 -0.09 9.27 -2.51
C SER A 29 -0.18 8.66 -1.12
N ARG A 30 -1.00 9.22 -0.21
CA ARG A 30 -1.21 8.66 1.14
C ARG A 30 -1.80 7.25 1.10
N LEU A 31 -2.79 7.03 0.24
CA LEU A 31 -3.42 5.72 0.09
C LEU A 31 -2.41 4.66 -0.40
N LEU A 32 -1.59 5.00 -1.39
CA LEU A 32 -0.56 4.12 -1.92
C LEU A 32 0.54 3.79 -0.89
N LEU A 33 0.91 4.76 -0.06
CA LEU A 33 1.87 4.53 1.04
C LEU A 33 1.29 3.64 2.14
N ALA A 34 0.02 3.85 2.51
CA ALA A 34 -0.66 2.98 3.46
C ALA A 34 -0.77 1.54 2.93
N LEU A 35 -1.05 1.39 1.63
CA LEU A 35 -1.06 0.08 0.98
C LEU A 35 0.33 -0.56 0.99
N ALA A 36 1.39 0.20 0.70
CA ALA A 36 2.76 -0.30 0.77
C ALA A 36 3.14 -0.81 2.16
N ALA A 37 2.74 -0.11 3.23
CA ALA A 37 2.98 -0.54 4.60
C ALA A 37 2.28 -1.88 4.91
N ILE A 38 1.04 -2.07 4.45
CA ILE A 38 0.30 -3.33 4.62
C ILE A 38 1.00 -4.48 3.89
N TYR A 39 1.54 -4.24 2.68
CA TYR A 39 2.27 -5.24 1.91
C TYR A 39 3.61 -5.64 2.53
N GLU A 40 4.25 -4.76 3.31
CA GLU A 40 5.44 -5.09 4.12
C GLU A 40 5.10 -5.87 5.41
N GLY A 41 3.82 -6.12 5.67
CA GLY A 41 3.38 -6.72 6.93
C GLY A 41 3.31 -5.74 8.10
N GLU A 42 3.41 -4.43 7.85
CA GLU A 42 3.10 -3.45 8.88
C GLU A 42 1.59 -3.40 9.13
N SER A 43 1.20 -3.46 10.40
CA SER A 43 -0.19 -3.32 10.80
C SER A 43 -0.63 -1.88 10.57
N ARG A 44 -1.79 -1.68 9.92
CA ARG A 44 -2.45 -0.36 9.93
C ARG A 44 -2.69 0.04 11.39
N SER A 45 -1.89 0.99 11.91
CA SER A 45 -2.07 1.56 13.25
C SER A 45 -3.26 2.49 13.31
#